data_AF-A0A2D4KX26-F1
#
_entry.id   AF-A0A2D4KX26-F1
#
_cell.length_a   1.000
_cell.length_b   1.000
_cell.length_c   1.000
_cell.angle_alpha   90.00
_cell.angle_beta   90.00
_cell.angle_gamma   90.00
#
_symmetry.space_group_name_H-M   'P 1'
#
loop_
_entity.id
_entity.type
_entity.pdbx_description
1 polymer ?
#
loop_
_entity_poly.entity_id
_entity_poly.type
_entity_poly.pdbx_seq_one_letter_code
_entity_poly.pdbx_strand_id
1 'polypeptide(L)'
;VSFYPSNHERYNEGNIDVWWIVHDGGMLMLLPFLLKQHKVWRKCKMRIFTVAQMDDNSIQMKKDLAVFLYHLRIEAEVEVVEMQNSDISAYTYERTLMMEQRSQMLRQMRLTKTEREREAQLVKDRHSIVRLESLYSDEEDEGEAIPEKIQMT
;
A
#
# COMPACT_ATOMS: atom_id res chain seq x y z
N VAL A 1 -5.25 21.64 -26.19
CA VAL A 1 -3.94 21.06 -26.56
C VAL A 1 -3.76 19.78 -25.77
N SER A 2 -3.62 18.61 -26.40
CA SER A 2 -3.30 17.38 -25.68
C SER A 2 -1.78 17.26 -25.56
N PHE A 3 -1.26 17.25 -24.34
CA PHE A 3 0.17 17.09 -24.07
C PHE A 3 0.63 15.61 -24.10
N TYR A 4 -0.26 14.68 -24.47
CA TYR A 4 0.07 13.27 -24.63
C TYR A 4 0.71 12.99 -26.00
N PRO A 5 1.70 12.08 -26.06
CA PRO A 5 2.35 11.71 -27.31
C PRO A 5 1.39 10.97 -28.24
N SER A 6 1.56 11.18 -29.53
CA SER A 6 0.94 10.34 -30.56
C SER A 6 1.66 8.98 -30.67
N ASN A 7 1.05 8.04 -31.41
CA ASN A 7 1.63 6.71 -31.64
C ASN A 7 2.95 6.70 -32.42
N HIS A 8 3.32 7.83 -33.04
CA HIS A 8 4.55 7.98 -33.82
C HIS A 8 5.68 8.60 -33.00
N GLU A 9 5.35 9.29 -31.91
CA GLU A 9 6.31 9.97 -31.03
C GLU A 9 6.77 8.99 -29.96
N ARG A 10 7.93 8.38 -30.16
CA ARG A 10 8.51 7.44 -29.21
C ARG A 10 9.49 8.17 -28.29
N TYR A 11 9.36 7.95 -26.99
CA TYR A 11 10.39 8.40 -26.06
C TYR A 11 11.64 7.54 -26.23
N ASN A 12 12.79 8.20 -26.38
CA ASN A 12 14.09 7.53 -26.40
C ASN A 12 14.59 7.24 -24.99
N GLU A 13 14.18 8.06 -24.04
CA GLU A 13 14.42 7.96 -22.60
C GLU A 13 13.33 8.76 -21.87
N GLY A 14 13.19 8.54 -20.57
CA GLY A 14 12.22 9.23 -19.73
C GLY A 14 11.85 8.39 -18.51
N ASN A 15 11.04 8.96 -17.62
CA ASN A 15 10.58 8.30 -16.41
C ASN A 15 9.06 8.19 -16.39
N ILE A 16 8.56 7.09 -15.83
CA ILE A 16 7.17 6.90 -15.42
C ILE A 16 7.20 6.88 -13.90
N ASP A 17 6.73 7.97 -13.30
CA ASP A 17 6.74 8.16 -11.86
C ASP A 17 5.37 7.81 -11.28
N VAL A 18 5.35 6.86 -10.37
CA VAL A 18 4.15 6.35 -9.71
C VAL A 18 4.17 6.80 -8.26
N TRP A 19 3.23 7.68 -7.90
CA TRP A 19 3.04 8.12 -6.52
C TRP A 19 2.02 7.24 -5.83
N TRP A 20 2.49 6.21 -5.15
CA TRP A 20 1.66 5.28 -4.40
C TRP A 20 1.34 5.81 -3.01
N ILE A 21 0.54 6.87 -2.97
CA ILE A 21 0.12 7.55 -1.73
C ILE A 21 -1.11 6.82 -1.12
N VAL A 22 -2.06 6.37 -1.97
CA VAL A 22 -3.38 5.83 -1.58
C VAL A 22 -3.50 4.30 -1.73
N HIS A 23 -4.54 3.69 -1.15
CA HIS A 23 -4.76 2.25 -1.08
C HIS A 23 -5.50 1.65 -2.30
N ASP A 24 -4.93 1.72 -3.51
CA ASP A 24 -5.62 1.27 -4.74
C ASP A 24 -5.46 -0.23 -5.06
N GLY A 25 -5.00 -1.08 -4.12
CA GLY A 25 -4.97 -2.53 -4.37
C GLY A 25 -3.98 -3.00 -5.42
N GLY A 26 -2.92 -2.24 -5.68
CA GLY A 26 -1.91 -2.58 -6.69
C GLY A 26 -2.29 -2.21 -8.12
N MET A 27 -3.44 -1.59 -8.37
CA MET A 27 -3.82 -1.09 -9.70
C MET A 27 -2.79 -0.09 -10.26
N LEU A 28 -2.26 0.79 -9.40
CA LEU A 28 -1.21 1.74 -9.75
C LEU A 28 0.10 1.09 -10.24
N MET A 29 0.30 -0.20 -9.92
CA MET A 29 1.47 -0.97 -10.36
C MET A 29 1.22 -1.65 -11.70
N LEU A 30 -0.05 -2.02 -11.98
CA LEU A 30 -0.45 -2.67 -13.22
C LEU A 30 -0.45 -1.69 -14.41
N LEU A 31 -0.96 -0.48 -14.23
CA LEU A 31 -1.04 0.53 -15.30
C LEU A 31 0.32 0.83 -15.96
N PRO A 32 1.39 1.21 -15.23
CA PRO A 32 2.67 1.53 -15.82
C PRO A 32 3.37 0.28 -16.39
N PHE A 33 3.13 -0.90 -15.81
CA PHE A 33 3.60 -2.18 -16.38
C PHE A 33 3.02 -2.41 -17.77
N LEU A 34 1.70 -2.24 -17.93
CA LEU A 34 1.03 -2.35 -19.23
C LEU A 34 1.48 -1.23 -20.19
N LEU A 35 1.64 0.00 -19.70
CA LEU A 35 2.05 1.14 -20.50
C LEU A 35 3.44 0.92 -21.13
N LYS A 36 4.40 0.35 -20.38
CA LYS A 36 5.74 0.00 -20.88
C LYS A 36 5.74 -1.07 -21.96
N GLN A 37 4.67 -1.83 -22.13
CA GLN A 37 4.56 -2.78 -23.26
C GLN A 37 4.38 -2.05 -24.59
N HIS A 38 3.86 -0.81 -24.58
CA HIS A 38 3.67 -0.03 -25.79
C HIS A 38 4.98 0.63 -26.27
N LYS A 39 5.17 0.66 -27.60
CA LYS A 39 6.39 1.16 -28.27
C LYS A 39 6.78 2.61 -27.93
N VAL A 40 5.81 3.42 -27.49
CA VAL A 40 6.02 4.83 -27.10
C VAL A 40 6.77 4.93 -25.78
N TRP A 41 6.46 4.05 -24.82
CA TRP A 41 6.91 4.14 -23.42
C TRP A 41 7.91 3.06 -23.03
N ARG A 42 8.17 2.09 -23.91
CA ARG A 42 9.03 0.92 -23.64
C ARG A 42 10.43 1.26 -23.14
N LYS A 43 10.98 2.41 -23.54
CA LYS A 43 12.31 2.88 -23.11
C LYS A 43 12.29 3.72 -21.83
N CYS A 44 11.12 4.01 -21.27
CA CYS A 44 11.02 4.75 -20.03
C CYS A 44 11.41 3.87 -18.83
N LYS A 45 12.10 4.47 -17.86
CA LYS A 45 12.37 3.87 -16.55
C LYS A 45 11.16 4.08 -15.66
N MET A 46 10.92 3.15 -14.73
CA MET A 46 9.81 3.27 -13.78
C MET A 46 10.36 3.58 -12.40
N ARG A 47 9.75 4.55 -11.72
CA ARG A 47 10.09 4.94 -10.36
C ARG A 47 8.82 4.95 -9.52
N ILE A 48 8.88 4.34 -8.35
CA ILE A 48 7.75 4.21 -7.44
C ILE A 48 8.09 4.96 -6.17
N PHE A 49 7.28 5.96 -5.86
CA PHE A 49 7.35 6.76 -4.65
C PHE A 49 6.22 6.32 -3.73
N THR A 50 6.56 5.84 -2.54
CA THR A 50 5.58 5.61 -1.47
C THR A 50 5.82 6.60 -0.35
N VAL A 51 4.77 6.91 0.40
CA VAL A 51 4.86 7.80 1.56
C VAL A 51 4.88 6.98 2.83
N ALA A 52 5.83 7.29 3.71
CA ALA A 52 5.92 6.78 5.08
C ALA A 52 5.70 7.93 6.07
N GLN A 53 5.09 7.62 7.21
CA GLN A 53 4.99 8.54 8.34
C GLN A 53 6.27 8.48 9.18
N MET A 54 6.50 9.48 10.04
CA MET A 54 7.74 9.59 10.84
C MET A 54 7.94 8.43 11.83
N ASP A 55 6.86 7.73 12.18
CA ASP A 55 6.79 6.57 13.06
C ASP A 55 6.92 5.23 12.31
N ASP A 56 6.86 5.23 10.98
CA ASP A 56 6.99 4.01 10.16
C ASP A 56 8.47 3.62 9.97
N ASN A 57 8.75 2.32 9.82
CA ASN A 57 10.07 1.84 9.43
C ASN A 57 10.27 1.97 7.90
N SER A 58 10.65 3.16 7.44
CA SER A 58 10.87 3.49 6.03
C SER A 58 11.89 2.56 5.34
N ILE A 59 12.91 2.11 6.08
CA ILE A 59 13.94 1.18 5.58
C ILE A 59 13.34 -0.20 5.28
N GLN A 60 12.56 -0.75 6.22
CA GLN A 60 11.94 -2.06 6.03
C GLN A 60 10.88 -2.00 4.93
N MET A 61 10.07 -0.93 4.89
CA MET A 61 9.10 -0.71 3.84
C MET A 61 9.75 -0.71 2.44
N LYS A 62 10.88 0.00 2.28
CA LYS A 62 11.65 0.03 1.02
C LYS A 62 12.13 -1.37 0.61
N LYS A 63 12.66 -2.15 1.56
CA LYS A 63 13.13 -3.53 1.30
C LYS A 63 11.99 -4.44 0.86
N ASP A 64 10.88 -4.41 1.57
CA ASP A 64 9.73 -5.27 1.29
C ASP A 64 9.10 -4.94 -0.07
N LEU A 65 9.01 -3.65 -0.40
CA LEU A 65 8.58 -3.19 -1.73
C LEU A 65 9.50 -3.67 -2.85
N ALA A 66 10.82 -3.61 -2.65
CA ALA A 66 11.78 -4.09 -3.62
C ALA A 66 11.67 -5.62 -3.85
N VAL A 67 11.52 -6.40 -2.76
CA VAL A 67 11.31 -7.84 -2.83
C VAL A 67 9.98 -8.17 -3.53
N PHE A 68 8.93 -7.42 -3.22
CA PHE A 68 7.62 -7.60 -3.84
C PHE A 68 7.67 -7.36 -5.35
N LEU A 69 8.30 -6.27 -5.79
CA LEU A 69 8.52 -5.97 -7.21
C LEU A 69 9.32 -7.05 -7.92
N TYR A 70 10.36 -7.57 -7.26
CA TYR A 70 11.16 -8.67 -7.78
C TYR A 70 10.32 -9.92 -8.05
N HIS A 71 9.46 -10.32 -7.11
CA HIS A 71 8.55 -11.45 -7.30
C HIS A 71 7.54 -11.23 -8.43
N LEU A 72 7.11 -10.00 -8.65
CA LEU A 72 6.24 -9.63 -9.77
C LEU A 72 6.98 -9.48 -11.11
N ARG A 73 8.32 -9.54 -11.11
CA ARG A 73 9.18 -9.27 -12.28
C ARG A 73 8.97 -7.87 -12.86
N ILE A 74 8.72 -6.91 -11.98
CA ILE A 74 8.53 -5.51 -12.33
C ILE A 74 9.83 -4.76 -12.06
N GLU A 75 10.44 -4.22 -13.10
CA GLU A 75 11.67 -3.42 -13.00
C GLU A 75 11.32 -1.95 -12.71
N ALA A 76 11.49 -1.55 -11.44
CA ALA A 76 11.33 -0.17 -10.99
C ALA A 76 12.27 0.19 -9.85
N GLU A 77 12.65 1.46 -9.81
CA GLU A 77 13.32 2.07 -8.66
C GLU A 77 12.28 2.40 -7.59
N VAL A 78 12.60 2.16 -6.31
CA VAL A 78 11.70 2.45 -5.19
C VAL A 78 12.30 3.51 -4.28
N GLU A 79 11.49 4.52 -3.98
CA GLU A 79 11.80 5.57 -3.04
C GLU A 79 10.69 5.70 -2.00
N VAL A 80 11.08 5.78 -0.73
CA VAL A 80 10.17 6.00 0.38
C VAL A 80 10.39 7.42 0.85
N VAL A 81 9.34 8.23 0.78
CA VAL A 81 9.35 9.65 1.14
C VAL A 81 8.67 9.79 2.49
N GLU A 82 9.38 10.34 3.46
CA GLU A 82 8.84 10.62 4.79
C GLU A 82 8.06 11.95 4.76
N MET A 83 6.82 11.94 5.23
CA MET A 83 5.95 13.14 5.26
C MET A 83 5.20 13.25 6.58
N GLN A 84 4.88 14.48 7.00
CA GLN A 84 4.09 14.72 8.20
C GLN A 84 2.60 14.43 7.97
N ASN A 85 1.90 14.03 9.02
CA ASN A 85 0.46 13.72 8.94
C ASN A 85 -0.40 14.91 8.50
N SER A 86 0.02 16.15 8.81
CA SER A 86 -0.65 17.36 8.32
C SER A 86 -0.68 17.42 6.80
N ASP A 87 0.40 17.01 6.15
CA ASP A 87 0.64 17.20 4.71
C ASP A 87 -0.13 16.18 3.86
N ILE A 88 -0.47 15.04 4.46
CA ILE A 88 -1.19 13.94 3.80
C ILE A 88 -2.56 13.65 4.43
N SER A 89 -3.03 14.55 5.30
CA SER A 89 -4.24 14.39 6.12
C SER A 89 -5.50 14.03 5.30
N ALA A 90 -5.65 14.64 4.13
CA ALA A 90 -6.74 14.36 3.19
C ALA A 90 -6.77 12.89 2.71
N TYR A 91 -5.62 12.22 2.64
CA TYR A 91 -5.48 10.83 2.20
C TYR A 91 -5.43 9.83 3.37
N THR A 92 -5.17 10.30 4.60
CA THR A 92 -5.13 9.45 5.80
C THR A 92 -6.47 9.39 6.53
N TYR A 93 -7.35 10.39 6.41
CA TYR A 93 -8.63 10.39 7.13
C TYR A 93 -9.64 9.37 6.56
N GLU A 94 -9.70 9.20 5.24
CA GLU A 94 -10.48 8.14 4.59
C GLU A 94 -9.93 6.72 4.84
N ARG A 95 -8.69 6.62 5.35
CA ARG A 95 -7.94 5.37 5.50
C ARG A 95 -8.63 4.40 6.46
N THR A 96 -9.13 4.84 7.62
CA THR A 96 -9.64 3.91 8.64
C THR A 96 -10.96 3.25 8.25
N LEU A 97 -11.95 4.03 7.77
CA LEU A 97 -13.29 3.52 7.49
C LEU A 97 -13.32 2.60 6.24
N MET A 98 -12.61 2.99 5.17
CA MET A 98 -12.59 2.21 3.92
C MET A 98 -11.71 0.95 4.04
N MET A 99 -10.65 0.97 4.85
CA MET A 99 -9.79 -0.20 5.06
C MET A 99 -10.51 -1.33 5.81
N GLU A 100 -11.38 -1.00 6.77
CA GLU A 100 -12.14 -2.02 7.49
C GLU A 100 -13.13 -2.73 6.56
N GLN A 101 -13.90 -1.95 5.79
CA GLN A 101 -14.82 -2.51 4.78
C GLN A 101 -14.08 -3.36 3.74
N ARG A 102 -12.91 -2.90 3.28
CA ARG A 102 -12.04 -3.67 2.39
C ARG A 102 -11.56 -4.97 3.01
N SER A 103 -11.13 -4.94 4.28
CA SER A 103 -10.68 -6.13 4.99
C SER A 103 -11.79 -7.16 5.12
N GLN A 104 -13.03 -6.71 5.36
CA GLN A 104 -14.21 -7.58 5.37
C GLN A 104 -14.46 -8.22 4.00
N MET A 105 -14.40 -7.45 2.91
CA MET A 105 -14.54 -7.98 1.55
C MET A 105 -13.46 -9.03 1.23
N LEU A 106 -12.19 -8.79 1.57
CA LEU A 106 -11.11 -9.74 1.35
C LEU A 106 -11.28 -11.04 2.13
N ARG A 107 -11.84 -10.99 3.35
CA ARG A 107 -12.18 -12.20 4.12
C ARG A 107 -13.26 -13.02 3.42
N GLN A 108 -14.24 -12.37 2.79
CA GLN A 108 -15.30 -13.06 2.05
C GLN A 108 -14.78 -13.75 0.78
N MET A 109 -13.72 -13.22 0.15
CA MET A 109 -13.12 -13.79 -1.08
C MET A 109 -12.38 -15.13 -0.87
N ARG A 110 -12.11 -15.55 0.37
CA ARG A 110 -11.44 -16.83 0.71
C ARG A 110 -10.11 -17.08 -0.03
N LEU A 111 -9.30 -16.04 -0.17
CA LEU A 111 -8.00 -16.10 -0.85
C LEU A 111 -7.04 -17.08 -0.16
N THR A 112 -6.31 -17.87 -0.96
CA THR A 112 -5.21 -18.70 -0.50
C THR A 112 -4.06 -17.84 0.05
N LYS A 113 -3.15 -18.46 0.81
CA LYS A 113 -1.97 -17.76 1.36
C LYS A 113 -1.12 -17.13 0.25
N THR A 114 -0.91 -17.88 -0.83
CA THR A 114 -0.17 -17.44 -2.02
C THR A 114 -0.80 -16.25 -2.74
N GLU A 115 -2.14 -16.17 -2.79
CA GLU A 115 -2.84 -15.04 -3.40
C GLU A 115 -2.71 -13.80 -2.53
N ARG A 116 -2.88 -13.93 -1.21
CA ARG A 116 -2.67 -12.80 -0.27
C ARG A 116 -1.27 -12.21 -0.33
N GLU A 117 -0.24 -13.03 -0.54
CA GLU A 117 1.15 -12.56 -0.63
C GLU A 117 1.43 -11.80 -1.94
N ARG A 118 0.58 -11.96 -2.97
CA ARG A 118 0.66 -11.23 -4.23
C ARG A 118 -0.13 -9.92 -4.24
N GLU A 119 -0.96 -9.70 -3.23
CA GLU A 119 -1.71 -8.45 -3.08
C GLU A 119 -0.78 -7.32 -2.62
N ALA A 120 -0.44 -6.42 -3.55
CA ALA A 120 0.50 -5.32 -3.31
C ALA A 120 0.12 -4.49 -2.08
N GLN A 121 -1.17 -4.23 -1.92
CA GLN A 121 -1.65 -3.40 -0.83
C GLN A 121 -1.40 -4.03 0.55
N LEU A 122 -1.54 -5.35 0.67
CA LEU A 122 -1.29 -6.04 1.94
C LEU A 122 0.18 -5.96 2.36
N VAL A 123 1.11 -5.83 1.40
CA VAL A 123 2.54 -5.63 1.70
C VAL A 123 2.79 -4.25 2.27
N LYS A 124 2.18 -3.20 1.67
CA LYS A 124 2.28 -1.83 2.19
C LYS A 124 1.61 -1.70 3.55
N ASP A 125 0.42 -2.25 3.70
CA ASP A 125 -0.40 -2.09 4.90
C ASP A 125 0.23 -2.74 6.14
N ARG A 126 1.04 -3.80 6.01
CA ARG A 126 1.77 -4.40 7.15
C ARG A 126 2.64 -3.40 7.92
N HIS A 127 3.18 -2.40 7.23
CA HIS A 127 4.03 -1.39 7.84
C HIS A 127 3.22 -0.25 8.47
N SER A 128 1.99 -0.04 8.03
CA SER A 128 1.07 0.98 8.56
C SER A 128 0.13 0.44 9.65
N ILE A 129 -0.15 -0.87 9.66
CA ILE A 129 -1.10 -1.55 10.57
C ILE A 129 -0.53 -1.75 11.98
N VAL A 130 0.79 -1.76 12.18
CA VAL A 130 1.39 -1.79 13.52
C VAL A 130 0.85 -0.66 14.40
N ARG A 131 0.47 0.48 13.78
CA ARG A 131 -0.20 1.61 14.43
C ARG A 131 -1.69 1.39 14.71
N LEU A 132 -2.41 0.65 13.86
CA LEU A 132 -3.83 0.37 14.08
C LEU A 132 -3.98 -0.58 15.28
N GLU A 133 -3.19 -1.64 15.34
CA GLU A 133 -3.18 -2.56 16.48
C GLU A 133 -2.75 -1.86 17.78
N SER A 134 -1.79 -0.93 17.75
CA SER A 134 -1.40 -0.16 18.94
C SER A 134 -2.45 0.87 19.38
N LEU A 135 -3.27 1.39 18.47
CA LEU A 135 -4.36 2.32 18.80
C LEU A 135 -5.59 1.60 19.37
N TYR A 136 -5.80 0.33 19.02
CA TYR A 136 -6.88 -0.50 19.55
C TYR A 136 -6.48 -1.31 20.79
N SER A 137 -5.18 -1.55 21.02
CA SER A 137 -4.71 -2.25 22.23
C SER A 137 -4.88 -1.43 23.51
N ASP A 138 -4.95 -0.10 23.41
CA ASP A 138 -5.12 0.79 24.57
C ASP A 138 -6.60 0.94 25.00
N GLU A 139 -7.58 0.49 24.18
CA GLU A 139 -9.00 0.54 24.53
C GLU A 139 -9.57 -0.79 25.06
N GLU A 140 -8.80 -1.88 25.07
CA GLU A 140 -9.27 -3.19 25.58
C GLU A 140 -9.08 -3.41 27.10
N ASP A 141 -8.48 -2.47 27.85
CA ASP A 141 -8.21 -2.66 29.30
C ASP A 141 -9.12 -1.89 30.27
N GLU A 142 -10.28 -1.39 29.82
CA GLU A 142 -11.33 -0.93 30.75
C GLU A 142 -12.66 -1.65 30.51
N GLY A 143 -12.79 -2.82 31.14
CA GLY A 143 -14.06 -3.22 31.72
C GLY A 143 -14.61 -4.58 31.30
N GLU A 144 -14.25 -5.62 32.04
CA GLU A 144 -15.21 -6.65 32.43
C GLU A 144 -14.70 -7.38 33.71
N ALA A 145 -15.07 -6.84 34.87
CA ALA A 145 -14.91 -7.55 36.13
C ALA A 145 -15.93 -8.71 36.19
N ILE A 146 -15.43 -9.94 36.03
CA ILE A 146 -16.22 -11.17 36.14
C ILE A 146 -16.74 -11.30 37.59
N PRO A 147 -18.06 -11.48 37.83
CA PRO A 147 -18.55 -11.66 39.19
C PRO A 147 -18.20 -13.07 39.70
N GLU A 148 -17.58 -13.14 40.89
CA GLU A 148 -17.32 -14.38 41.61
C GLU A 148 -18.63 -15.12 41.90
N LYS A 149 -18.73 -16.38 41.46
CA LYS A 149 -19.79 -17.30 41.90
C LYS A 149 -19.57 -17.64 43.37
N ILE A 150 -20.34 -17.02 44.24
CA ILE A 150 -20.57 -17.47 45.62
C ILE A 150 -21.36 -18.78 45.55
N GLN A 151 -20.75 -19.88 45.98
CA GLN A 151 -21.44 -21.16 46.17
C GLN A 151 -21.81 -21.27 47.65
N MET A 152 -23.11 -21.17 47.95
CA MET A 152 -23.68 -21.40 49.28
C MET A 152 -24.34 -22.78 49.32
N THR A 153 -23.87 -23.58 50.30
CA THR A 153 -24.42 -24.83 50.88
C THR A 153 -24.42 -26.10 50.04
#